data_AF-F4WSH8-F1
#
_entry.id   AF-F4WSH8-F1
#
_cell.length_a   1.000
_cell.length_b   1.000
_cell.length_c   1.000
_cell.angle_alpha   90.00
_cell.angle_beta   90.00
_cell.angle_gamma   90.00
#
_symmetry.space_group_name_H-M   'P 1'
#
loop_
_entity.id
_entity.type
_entity.pdbx_description
1 polymer ?
#
loop_
_entity_poly.entity_id
_entity_poly.type
_entity_poly.pdbx_seq_one_letter_code
_entity_poly.pdbx_strand_id
1 'polypeptide(L)'
;MTDIAKVQSLYPRSLFSPANAYLRRGHYNVILINWPKLAVLPWYITAVRNAKVVGPYLAHMISWLDAQKAVPLSKIHVIGFSLGAEVAGFMGKALAPRKIGRITGLDPAYPLYMNTGEDGHLTWADAVFVDVIHTDGGNFGFPNPLGHVDFYPNGGVRRQPGCDLKSIVRMGFRRLINQYITCGHNRAWRYYAESVENPYGFPASQCPKWRPGILANCVWKPEAYMGYAADTKYRGKFYLSTNSRSPYAMNLTSHKLGK
;
A
#
# COMPACT_ATOMS: atom_id res chain seq x y z
N MET A 1 24.83 -26.92 -5.46
CA MET A 1 25.24 -25.99 -4.41
C MET A 1 24.78 -24.60 -4.83
N THR A 2 23.66 -24.13 -4.28
CA THR A 2 23.17 -22.76 -4.49
C THR A 2 23.01 -22.16 -3.11
N ASP A 3 24.02 -21.42 -2.68
CA ASP A 3 23.95 -20.59 -1.48
C ASP A 3 22.96 -19.45 -1.74
N ILE A 4 21.74 -19.63 -1.23
CA ILE A 4 20.75 -18.56 -1.15
C ILE A 4 21.21 -17.66 0.00
N ALA A 5 21.74 -16.48 -0.35
CA ALA A 5 22.06 -15.44 0.60
C ALA A 5 20.81 -15.08 1.43
N LYS A 6 20.76 -15.58 2.67
CA LYS A 6 19.83 -15.10 3.69
C LYS A 6 20.19 -13.65 4.01
N VAL A 7 19.47 -12.70 3.43
CA VAL A 7 19.59 -11.28 3.82
C VAL A 7 18.99 -11.12 5.21
N GLN A 8 19.86 -10.96 6.21
CA GLN A 8 19.50 -10.70 7.59
C GLN A 8 19.07 -9.24 7.74
N SER A 9 17.77 -9.03 8.05
CA SER A 9 17.17 -7.72 8.30
C SER A 9 17.90 -6.96 9.42
N LEU A 10 18.32 -5.72 9.14
CA LEU A 10 18.90 -4.77 10.10
C LEU A 10 17.86 -3.98 10.94
N TYR A 11 16.57 -4.30 10.82
CA TYR A 11 15.52 -3.72 11.67
C TYR A 11 14.96 -4.75 12.65
N PRO A 12 14.60 -4.33 13.89
CA PRO A 12 13.98 -5.21 14.87
C PRO A 12 12.75 -5.85 14.24
N ARG A 13 12.65 -7.18 14.36
CA ARG A 13 11.58 -8.03 13.82
C ARG A 13 10.22 -7.50 14.24
N SER A 14 9.61 -6.60 13.47
CA SER A 14 8.17 -6.43 13.54
C SER A 14 7.60 -7.72 12.95
N LEU A 15 6.97 -8.55 13.78
CA LEU A 15 6.39 -9.83 13.34
C LEU A 15 5.38 -9.67 12.17
N PHE A 16 4.92 -8.44 11.91
CA PHE A 16 3.82 -8.11 11.04
C PHE A 16 4.20 -7.19 9.86
N SER A 17 5.33 -7.38 9.17
CA SER A 17 5.60 -6.63 7.92
C SER A 17 5.13 -7.42 6.68
N PRO A 18 4.84 -6.75 5.55
CA PRO A 18 4.58 -7.45 4.27
C PRO A 18 5.70 -8.43 3.91
N ALA A 19 6.96 -8.02 4.06
CA ALA A 19 8.13 -8.87 3.80
C ALA A 19 8.10 -10.17 4.62
N ASN A 20 7.83 -10.07 5.93
CA ASN A 20 7.74 -11.25 6.79
C ASN A 20 6.54 -12.14 6.43
N ALA A 21 5.41 -11.56 6.02
CA ALA A 21 4.25 -12.32 5.56
C ALA A 21 4.56 -13.14 4.29
N TYR A 22 5.29 -12.56 3.32
CA TYR A 22 5.75 -13.31 2.14
C TYR A 22 6.69 -14.45 2.52
N LEU A 23 7.68 -14.21 3.38
CA LEU A 23 8.63 -15.22 3.82
C LEU A 23 7.98 -16.38 4.60
N ARG A 24 6.85 -16.13 5.27
CA ARG A 24 6.05 -17.20 5.92
C ARG A 24 5.18 -17.97 4.94
N ARG A 25 4.65 -17.31 3.91
CA ARG A 25 3.73 -17.92 2.95
C ARG A 25 4.41 -18.91 2.01
N GLY A 26 5.65 -18.64 1.60
CA GLY A 26 6.37 -19.52 0.68
C GLY A 26 7.70 -18.96 0.21
N HIS A 27 8.17 -19.48 -0.93
CA HIS A 27 9.46 -19.12 -1.49
C HIS A 27 9.36 -17.87 -2.36
N TYR A 28 9.81 -16.73 -1.82
CA TYR A 28 9.89 -15.45 -2.51
C TYR A 28 11.29 -14.85 -2.40
N ASN A 29 11.73 -14.18 -3.46
CA ASN A 29 12.86 -13.26 -3.39
C ASN A 29 12.34 -11.92 -2.89
N VAL A 30 12.67 -11.55 -1.65
CA VAL A 30 12.23 -10.29 -1.03
C VAL A 30 13.41 -9.33 -0.93
N ILE A 31 13.34 -8.22 -1.66
CA ILE A 31 14.36 -7.16 -1.64
C ILE A 31 13.79 -5.94 -0.90
N LEU A 32 14.42 -5.56 0.21
CA LEU A 32 14.04 -4.37 0.97
C LEU A 32 14.80 -3.14 0.47
N ILE A 33 14.07 -2.16 -0.07
CA ILE A 33 14.66 -0.90 -0.52
C ILE A 33 14.80 0.04 0.68
N ASN A 34 16.03 0.16 1.17
CA ASN A 34 16.35 0.94 2.37
C ASN A 34 16.90 2.32 1.99
N TRP A 35 16.09 3.36 2.17
CA TRP A 35 16.47 4.76 1.89
C TRP A 35 16.16 5.76 3.03
N PRO A 36 16.20 5.37 4.34
CA PRO A 36 15.76 6.22 5.44
C PRO A 36 16.62 7.48 5.60
N LYS A 37 17.91 7.43 5.22
CA LYS A 37 18.81 8.59 5.23
C LYS A 37 18.35 9.71 4.29
N LEU A 38 17.56 9.36 3.26
CA LEU A 38 16.99 10.30 2.31
C LEU A 38 15.55 10.72 2.68
N ALA A 39 14.95 10.12 3.71
CA ALA A 39 13.59 10.36 4.15
C ALA A 39 13.53 10.82 5.63
N VAL A 40 14.58 11.50 6.10
CA VAL A 40 14.73 11.90 7.51
C VAL A 40 13.73 12.99 7.89
N LEU A 41 13.01 12.77 8.99
CA LEU A 41 12.16 13.80 9.61
C LEU A 41 13.01 14.79 10.42
N PRO A 42 12.63 16.08 10.50
CA PRO A 42 11.36 16.68 10.04
C PRO A 42 11.36 17.17 8.58
N TRP A 43 12.39 16.86 7.78
CA TRP A 43 12.61 17.43 6.45
C TRP A 43 11.73 16.81 5.35
N TYR A 44 10.41 16.91 5.48
CA TYR A 44 9.45 16.28 4.57
C TYR A 44 9.59 16.77 3.12
N ILE A 45 9.78 18.07 2.89
CA ILE A 45 9.99 18.63 1.54
C ILE A 45 11.21 17.97 0.87
N THR A 46 12.30 17.79 1.63
CA THR A 46 13.50 17.12 1.15
C THR A 46 13.24 15.63 0.87
N ALA A 47 12.49 14.94 1.73
CA ALA A 47 12.10 13.55 1.51
C ALA A 47 11.26 13.37 0.22
N VAL A 48 10.31 14.28 -0.04
CA VAL A 48 9.51 14.30 -1.28
C VAL A 48 10.39 14.49 -2.52
N ARG A 49 11.34 15.43 -2.46
CA ARG A 49 12.30 15.64 -3.55
C ARG A 49 13.20 14.42 -3.75
N ASN A 50 13.66 13.80 -2.68
CA ASN A 50 14.50 12.61 -2.74
C ASN A 50 13.75 11.39 -3.29
N ALA A 51 12.43 11.27 -3.09
CA ALA A 51 11.65 10.20 -3.68
C ALA A 51 11.75 10.19 -5.22
N LYS A 52 11.78 11.39 -5.85
CA LYS A 52 12.01 11.55 -7.30
C LYS A 52 13.38 11.08 -7.76
N VAL A 53 14.36 11.09 -6.86
CA VAL A 53 15.72 10.61 -7.13
C VAL A 53 15.80 9.09 -6.93
N VAL A 54 15.20 8.56 -5.85
CA VAL A 54 15.25 7.14 -5.52
C VAL A 54 14.54 6.26 -6.56
N GLY A 55 13.43 6.72 -7.15
CA GLY A 55 12.70 5.99 -8.19
C GLY A 55 13.58 5.52 -9.36
N PRO A 56 14.30 6.44 -10.06
CA PRO A 56 15.27 6.09 -11.10
C PRO A 56 16.35 5.10 -10.68
N TYR A 57 16.89 5.20 -9.45
CA TYR A 57 17.86 4.20 -8.97
C TYR A 57 17.24 2.81 -8.82
N LEU A 58 15.98 2.73 -8.35
CA LEU A 58 15.25 1.48 -8.30
C LEU A 58 14.98 0.92 -9.71
N ALA A 59 14.65 1.78 -10.67
CA ALA A 59 14.47 1.39 -12.08
C ALA A 59 15.76 0.87 -12.70
N HIS A 60 16.91 1.46 -12.37
CA HIS A 60 18.22 0.99 -12.80
C HIS A 60 18.54 -0.40 -12.23
N MET A 61 18.26 -0.63 -10.94
CA MET A 61 18.41 -1.96 -10.31
C MET A 61 17.53 -3.01 -11.01
N ILE A 62 16.27 -2.69 -11.29
CA ILE A 62 15.33 -3.58 -12.01
C ILE A 62 15.83 -3.86 -13.44
N SER A 63 16.31 -2.83 -14.13
CA SER A 63 16.88 -2.97 -15.48
C SER A 63 18.12 -3.86 -15.48
N TRP A 64 18.95 -3.75 -14.45
CA TRP A 64 20.11 -4.61 -14.27
C TRP A 64 19.69 -6.08 -14.07
N LEU A 65 18.70 -6.35 -13.20
CA LEU A 65 18.17 -7.71 -13.00
C LEU A 65 17.61 -8.34 -14.29
N ASP A 66 16.88 -7.54 -15.07
CA ASP A 66 16.33 -7.94 -16.37
C ASP A 66 17.45 -8.26 -17.37
N ALA A 67 18.48 -7.41 -17.45
CA ALA A 67 19.65 -7.62 -18.32
C ALA A 67 20.44 -8.89 -17.95
N GLN A 68 20.52 -9.23 -16.66
CA GLN A 68 21.11 -10.49 -16.20
C GLN A 68 20.20 -11.71 -16.42
N LYS A 69 18.99 -11.52 -16.97
CA LYS A 69 17.95 -12.56 -17.09
C LYS A 69 17.62 -13.24 -15.75
N ALA A 70 17.82 -12.52 -14.64
CA ALA A 70 17.62 -13.06 -13.30
C ALA A 70 16.13 -13.26 -12.97
N VAL A 71 15.28 -12.36 -13.47
CA VAL A 71 13.82 -12.43 -13.32
C VAL A 71 13.14 -11.64 -14.45
N PRO A 72 12.08 -12.18 -15.09
CA PRO A 72 11.29 -11.41 -16.06
C PRO A 72 10.60 -10.21 -15.41
N LEU A 73 10.54 -9.05 -16.07
CA LEU A 73 9.85 -7.85 -15.55
C LEU A 73 8.40 -8.13 -15.13
N SER A 74 7.68 -8.99 -15.86
CA SER A 74 6.31 -9.39 -15.55
C SER A 74 6.14 -10.15 -14.23
N LYS A 75 7.22 -10.68 -13.65
CA LYS A 75 7.26 -11.36 -12.35
C LYS A 75 7.70 -10.44 -11.21
N ILE A 76 8.08 -9.19 -11.51
CA ILE A 76 8.47 -8.20 -10.50
C ILE A 76 7.22 -7.53 -9.94
N HIS A 77 7.13 -7.50 -8.61
CA HIS A 77 6.10 -6.80 -7.85
C HIS A 77 6.76 -5.84 -6.88
N VAL A 78 6.50 -4.54 -7.04
CA VAL A 78 6.98 -3.50 -6.12
C VAL A 78 5.83 -3.06 -5.20
N ILE A 79 6.09 -3.08 -3.89
CA ILE A 79 5.13 -2.66 -2.87
C ILE A 79 5.70 -1.41 -2.20
N GLY A 80 4.99 -0.29 -2.31
CA GLY A 80 5.42 0.99 -1.74
C GLY A 80 4.44 1.49 -0.70
N PHE A 81 4.92 1.92 0.46
CA PHE A 81 4.11 2.54 1.52
C PHE A 81 4.43 4.02 1.63
N SER A 82 3.39 4.87 1.74
CA SER A 82 3.56 6.32 1.90
C SER A 82 4.41 6.90 0.76
N LEU A 83 5.49 7.64 1.07
CA LEU A 83 6.48 8.11 0.10
C LEU A 83 7.10 6.97 -0.74
N GLY A 84 7.16 5.75 -0.21
CA GLY A 84 7.62 4.58 -0.96
C GLY A 84 6.70 4.18 -2.11
N ALA A 85 5.39 4.50 -2.04
CA ALA A 85 4.48 4.32 -3.17
C ALA A 85 4.82 5.29 -4.30
N GLU A 86 5.17 6.53 -3.96
CA GLU A 86 5.61 7.54 -4.93
C GLU A 86 6.96 7.17 -5.55
N VAL A 87 7.89 6.63 -4.76
CA VAL A 87 9.13 6.04 -5.28
C VAL A 87 8.83 4.92 -6.30
N ALA A 88 7.84 4.07 -6.04
CA ALA A 88 7.43 3.04 -7.00
C ALA A 88 6.84 3.66 -8.28
N GLY A 89 6.07 4.74 -8.17
CA GLY A 89 5.58 5.50 -9.33
C GLY A 89 6.72 6.06 -10.18
N PHE A 90 7.67 6.77 -9.56
CA PHE A 90 8.84 7.30 -10.26
C PHE A 90 9.73 6.22 -10.87
N MET A 91 9.82 5.05 -10.23
CA MET A 91 10.48 3.89 -10.81
C MET A 91 9.78 3.44 -12.09
N GLY A 92 8.45 3.31 -12.07
CA GLY A 92 7.66 2.92 -13.24
C GLY A 92 7.84 3.89 -14.42
N LYS A 93 7.80 5.19 -14.12
CA LYS A 93 8.06 6.27 -15.09
C LYS A 93 9.46 6.19 -15.70
N ALA A 94 10.47 5.99 -14.87
CA ALA A 94 11.87 5.86 -15.33
C ALA A 94 12.13 4.57 -16.11
N LEU A 95 11.28 3.53 -15.96
CA LEU A 95 11.38 2.27 -16.68
C LEU A 95 10.69 2.31 -18.06
N ALA A 96 9.81 3.29 -18.29
CA ALA A 96 9.04 3.43 -19.52
C ALA A 96 9.94 3.44 -20.78
N PRO A 97 9.51 2.81 -21.90
CA PRO A 97 8.20 2.19 -22.11
C PRO A 97 8.07 0.77 -21.54
N ARG A 98 9.12 0.21 -20.91
CA ARG A 98 9.03 -1.11 -20.25
C ARG A 98 8.25 -0.99 -18.93
N LYS A 99 7.59 -2.07 -18.52
CA LYS A 99 6.78 -2.11 -17.30
C LYS A 99 7.06 -3.37 -16.50
N ILE A 100 7.06 -3.23 -15.18
CA ILE A 100 7.00 -4.40 -14.28
C ILE A 100 5.58 -4.95 -14.19
N GLY A 101 5.45 -6.16 -13.66
CA GLY A 101 4.18 -6.86 -13.52
C GLY A 101 3.17 -6.14 -12.62
N ARG A 102 3.60 -5.71 -11.43
CA ARG A 102 2.67 -5.11 -10.45
C ARG A 102 3.31 -4.03 -9.59
N ILE A 103 2.60 -2.94 -9.35
CA ILE A 103 2.84 -2.02 -8.23
C ILE A 103 1.66 -2.10 -7.26
N THR A 104 1.93 -2.25 -5.97
CA THR A 104 0.92 -1.99 -4.94
C THR A 104 1.26 -0.72 -4.17
N GLY A 105 0.37 0.27 -4.24
CA GLY A 105 0.45 1.51 -3.46
C GLY A 105 -0.27 1.36 -2.13
N LEU A 106 0.47 1.39 -1.03
CA LEU A 106 -0.08 1.33 0.33
C LEU A 106 -0.17 2.75 0.89
N ASP A 107 -1.37 3.31 0.82
CA ASP A 107 -1.72 4.68 1.20
C ASP A 107 -0.72 5.71 0.66
N PRO A 108 -0.64 5.90 -0.66
CA PRO A 108 0.37 6.75 -1.30
C PRO A 108 0.34 8.19 -0.78
N ALA A 109 1.53 8.78 -0.58
CA ALA A 109 1.66 10.06 0.10
C ALA A 109 1.02 11.21 -0.70
N TYR A 110 0.10 11.94 -0.08
CA TYR A 110 -0.67 13.02 -0.73
C TYR A 110 -0.03 14.42 -0.63
N PRO A 111 0.46 14.86 0.55
CA PRO A 111 1.02 16.21 0.68
C PRO A 111 2.22 16.41 -0.24
N LEU A 112 2.19 17.50 -1.02
CA LEU A 112 3.16 17.88 -2.06
C LEU A 112 3.13 17.03 -3.35
N TYR A 113 2.19 16.09 -3.47
CA TYR A 113 1.92 15.32 -4.70
C TYR A 113 0.59 15.65 -5.36
N MET A 114 -0.38 16.19 -4.59
CA MET A 114 -1.78 16.41 -5.02
C MET A 114 -2.00 17.23 -6.30
N ASN A 115 -1.02 18.06 -6.70
CA ASN A 115 -1.13 18.99 -7.83
C ASN A 115 0.06 18.87 -8.79
N THR A 116 0.72 17.73 -8.83
CA THR A 116 1.94 17.56 -9.64
C THR A 116 1.70 16.95 -11.02
N GLY A 117 0.43 16.69 -11.38
CA GLY A 117 0.07 15.97 -12.60
C GLY A 117 0.50 14.50 -12.57
N GLU A 118 0.18 13.77 -13.65
CA GLU A 118 0.44 12.32 -13.75
C GLU A 118 1.93 11.96 -13.66
N ASP A 119 2.82 12.86 -14.08
CA ASP A 119 4.28 12.67 -14.02
C ASP A 119 4.84 12.81 -12.60
N GLY A 120 4.10 13.44 -11.70
CA GLY A 120 4.61 13.84 -10.40
C GLY A 120 4.28 12.88 -9.26
N HIS A 121 3.47 11.85 -9.48
CA HIS A 121 3.05 10.87 -8.47
C HIS A 121 2.77 9.49 -9.08
N LEU A 122 2.47 8.48 -8.25
CA LEU A 122 2.06 7.14 -8.69
C LEU A 122 0.77 7.19 -9.51
N THR A 123 0.76 6.55 -10.68
CA THR A 123 -0.45 6.39 -11.51
C THR A 123 -0.59 4.95 -12.03
N TRP A 124 -1.77 4.64 -12.56
CA TRP A 124 -2.08 3.35 -13.17
C TRP A 124 -1.12 2.99 -14.32
N ALA A 125 -0.53 3.98 -14.98
CA ALA A 125 0.38 3.76 -16.10
C ALA A 125 1.75 3.20 -15.70
N ASP A 126 2.14 3.28 -14.41
CA ASP A 126 3.50 3.00 -13.94
C ASP A 126 3.87 1.50 -13.90
N ALA A 127 2.89 0.60 -14.06
CA ALA A 127 3.13 -0.84 -14.21
C ALA A 127 2.04 -1.50 -15.07
N VAL A 128 2.19 -2.78 -15.38
CA VAL A 128 1.14 -3.55 -16.07
C VAL A 128 -0.14 -3.60 -15.23
N PHE A 129 0.00 -3.68 -13.91
CA PHE A 129 -1.11 -3.60 -12.97
C PHE A 129 -0.72 -2.76 -11.75
N VAL A 130 -1.63 -1.91 -11.30
CA VAL A 130 -1.43 -1.04 -10.15
C VAL A 130 -2.66 -1.15 -9.26
N ASP A 131 -2.49 -1.63 -8.04
CA ASP A 131 -3.54 -1.70 -7.03
C ASP A 131 -3.19 -0.82 -5.82
N VAL A 132 -4.17 -0.08 -5.31
CA VAL A 132 -3.93 0.91 -4.26
C VAL A 132 -4.86 0.67 -3.08
N ILE A 133 -4.33 0.79 -1.85
CA ILE A 133 -5.10 0.69 -0.61
C ILE A 133 -5.08 2.06 0.07
N HIS A 134 -6.23 2.71 0.14
CA HIS A 134 -6.41 4.02 0.78
C HIS A 134 -6.90 3.83 2.21
N THR A 135 -6.16 4.33 3.19
CA THR A 135 -6.51 4.24 4.62
C THR A 135 -6.43 5.57 5.36
N ASP A 136 -5.87 6.60 4.73
CA ASP A 136 -5.76 7.94 5.28
C ASP A 136 -5.99 9.04 4.24
N GLY A 137 -6.99 8.83 3.38
CA GLY A 137 -7.31 9.70 2.25
C GLY A 137 -7.58 11.14 2.65
N GLY A 138 -6.88 12.08 2.03
CA GLY A 138 -6.99 13.52 2.24
C GLY A 138 -6.19 14.05 3.44
N ASN A 139 -5.48 13.19 4.17
CA ASN A 139 -4.56 13.57 5.24
C ASN A 139 -3.12 13.22 4.84
N PHE A 140 -2.62 12.02 5.15
CA PHE A 140 -1.34 11.55 4.62
C PHE A 140 -1.48 10.84 3.28
N GLY A 141 -2.60 10.17 3.03
CA GLY A 141 -2.86 9.38 1.83
C GLY A 141 -3.66 10.12 0.76
N PHE A 142 -3.53 9.73 -0.51
CA PHE A 142 -4.38 10.27 -1.58
C PHE A 142 -5.85 9.89 -1.34
N PRO A 143 -6.81 10.82 -1.48
CA PRO A 143 -8.24 10.49 -1.42
C PRO A 143 -8.80 10.00 -2.76
N ASN A 144 -8.14 10.36 -3.86
CA ASN A 144 -8.55 10.04 -5.23
C ASN A 144 -7.90 8.73 -5.71
N PRO A 145 -8.54 8.01 -6.64
CA PRO A 145 -7.98 6.80 -7.21
C PRO A 145 -6.70 7.11 -8.00
N LEU A 146 -5.72 6.23 -7.88
CA LEU A 146 -4.42 6.31 -8.55
C LEU A 146 -4.13 5.07 -9.40
N GLY A 147 -4.71 3.92 -9.04
CA GLY A 147 -4.41 2.64 -9.67
C GLY A 147 -5.35 2.25 -10.80
N HIS A 148 -5.14 1.03 -11.29
CA HIS A 148 -6.16 0.31 -12.05
C HIS A 148 -7.34 -0.07 -11.14
N VAL A 149 -7.03 -0.44 -9.89
CA VAL A 149 -8.00 -0.75 -8.84
C VAL A 149 -7.62 -0.04 -7.54
N ASP A 150 -8.61 0.54 -6.88
CA ASP A 150 -8.42 1.33 -5.67
C ASP A 150 -9.37 0.84 -4.57
N PHE A 151 -8.80 0.35 -3.48
CA PHE A 151 -9.52 -0.17 -2.32
C PHE A 151 -9.59 0.87 -1.21
N TYR A 152 -10.80 1.08 -0.68
CA TYR A 152 -11.11 2.05 0.36
C TYR A 152 -11.67 1.33 1.59
N PRO A 153 -10.84 0.58 2.35
CA PRO A 153 -11.26 -0.02 3.61
C PRO A 153 -11.80 1.05 4.58
N ASN A 154 -12.99 0.78 5.11
CA ASN A 154 -13.75 1.67 5.98
C ASN A 154 -13.95 3.06 5.37
N GLY A 155 -14.12 3.10 4.05
CA GLY A 155 -14.28 4.34 3.29
C GLY A 155 -12.98 5.07 2.95
N GLY A 156 -11.83 4.50 3.30
CA GLY A 156 -10.50 5.06 3.04
C GLY A 156 -10.21 6.37 3.76
N VAL A 157 -10.98 6.69 4.80
CA VAL A 157 -10.81 7.91 5.61
C VAL A 157 -9.76 7.73 6.70
N ARG A 158 -9.21 8.85 7.18
CA ARG A 158 -8.21 8.91 8.27
C ARG A 158 -8.55 8.07 9.50
N ARG A 159 -9.80 8.13 9.95
CA ARG A 159 -10.25 7.45 11.16
C ARG A 159 -10.63 6.01 10.84
N GLN A 160 -9.62 5.16 10.71
CA GLN A 160 -9.81 3.72 10.60
C GLN A 160 -10.29 3.11 11.95
N PRO A 161 -11.01 1.97 11.94
CA PRO A 161 -11.40 1.27 13.16
C PRO A 161 -10.21 1.02 14.08
N GLY A 162 -10.32 1.35 15.37
CA GLY A 162 -9.24 1.23 16.35
C GLY A 162 -8.18 2.34 16.33
N CYS A 163 -8.37 3.37 15.51
CA CYS A 163 -7.50 4.57 15.43
C CYS A 163 -8.11 5.80 16.11
N ASP A 164 -8.81 5.61 17.24
CA ASP A 164 -9.37 6.69 18.07
C ASP A 164 -8.58 6.88 19.38
N LEU A 165 -8.76 8.03 20.01
CA LEU A 165 -7.97 8.44 21.18
C LEU A 165 -8.18 7.48 22.35
N LYS A 166 -9.40 6.97 22.54
CA LYS A 166 -9.73 6.02 23.63
C LYS A 166 -9.05 4.67 23.38
N SER A 167 -9.07 4.17 22.14
CA SER A 167 -8.38 2.94 21.74
C SER A 167 -6.86 3.02 21.89
N ILE A 168 -6.28 4.20 21.67
CA ILE A 168 -4.83 4.43 21.72
C ILE A 168 -4.34 4.70 23.15
N VAL A 169 -5.10 5.42 23.97
CA VAL A 169 -4.80 5.60 25.40
C VAL A 169 -4.79 4.25 26.13
N ARG A 170 -5.67 3.31 25.76
CA ARG A 170 -5.65 1.91 26.26
C ARG A 170 -4.36 1.13 25.92
N MET A 171 -3.50 1.62 25.01
CA MET A 171 -2.25 0.96 24.62
C MET A 171 -0.97 1.54 25.30
N GLY A 172 -1.08 2.56 26.16
CA GLY A 172 0.00 3.04 27.04
C GLY A 172 0.81 4.27 26.55
N PHE A 173 1.01 5.26 27.46
CA PHE A 173 1.43 6.67 27.22
C PHE A 173 2.73 6.96 26.44
N ARG A 174 3.70 6.04 26.38
CA ARG A 174 5.03 6.31 25.78
C ARG A 174 5.11 6.15 24.25
N ARG A 175 4.06 5.63 23.58
CA ARG A 175 3.98 5.47 22.10
C ARG A 175 2.97 6.41 21.43
N LEU A 176 2.39 7.35 22.18
CA LEU A 176 1.04 7.82 21.91
C LEU A 176 0.87 8.86 20.78
N ILE A 177 1.81 9.79 20.61
CA ILE A 177 1.58 10.93 19.68
C ILE A 177 1.73 10.49 18.23
N ASN A 178 2.84 9.82 17.87
CA ASN A 178 3.06 9.34 16.51
C ASN A 178 2.05 8.27 16.11
N GLN A 179 1.66 7.38 17.04
CA GLN A 179 0.73 6.31 16.72
C GLN A 179 -0.70 6.83 16.55
N TYR A 180 -1.15 7.87 17.27
CA TYR A 180 -2.46 8.47 17.04
C TYR A 180 -2.58 9.18 15.70
N ILE A 181 -1.54 9.92 15.32
CA ILE A 181 -1.53 10.71 14.08
C ILE A 181 -1.43 9.78 12.86
N THR A 182 -0.59 8.74 12.94
CA THR A 182 -0.29 7.86 11.79
C THR A 182 -1.03 6.51 11.82
N CYS A 183 -1.96 6.28 12.77
CA CYS A 183 -2.63 4.97 12.90
C CYS A 183 -3.35 4.58 11.60
N GLY A 184 -4.17 5.48 11.06
CA GLY A 184 -4.90 5.29 9.80
C GLY A 184 -3.94 4.97 8.67
N HIS A 185 -2.91 5.80 8.50
CA HIS A 185 -1.87 5.61 7.50
C HIS A 185 -1.20 4.23 7.57
N ASN A 186 -0.83 3.79 8.77
CA ASN A 186 -0.22 2.48 9.01
C ASN A 186 -1.17 1.29 8.80
N ARG A 187 -2.48 1.51 8.62
CA ARG A 187 -3.41 0.40 8.33
C ARG A 187 -3.15 -0.22 6.97
N ALA A 188 -2.75 0.54 5.95
CA ALA A 188 -2.55 -0.01 4.61
C ALA A 188 -1.54 -1.16 4.59
N TRP A 189 -0.34 -0.99 5.18
CA TRP A 189 0.64 -2.08 5.23
C TRP A 189 0.25 -3.22 6.17
N ARG A 190 -0.53 -2.95 7.22
CA ARG A 190 -1.04 -3.99 8.13
C ARG A 190 -2.08 -4.87 7.46
N TYR A 191 -3.06 -4.26 6.78
CA TYR A 191 -4.07 -4.98 6.03
C TYR A 191 -3.42 -5.77 4.89
N TYR A 192 -2.46 -5.17 4.18
CA TYR A 192 -1.73 -5.86 3.13
C TYR A 192 -0.96 -7.07 3.67
N ALA A 193 -0.18 -6.91 4.75
CA ALA A 193 0.55 -8.02 5.37
C ALA A 193 -0.39 -9.17 5.79
N GLU A 194 -1.54 -8.85 6.38
CA GLU A 194 -2.53 -9.86 6.74
C GLU A 194 -3.17 -10.53 5.51
N SER A 195 -3.40 -9.78 4.43
CA SER A 195 -3.94 -10.33 3.17
C SER A 195 -2.99 -11.32 2.49
N VAL A 196 -1.68 -11.22 2.72
CA VAL A 196 -0.71 -12.20 2.23
C VAL A 196 -0.94 -13.55 2.91
N GLU A 197 -1.29 -13.56 4.19
CA GLU A 197 -1.57 -14.80 4.94
C GLU A 197 -3.00 -15.30 4.73
N ASN A 198 -3.95 -14.37 4.57
CA ASN A 198 -5.35 -14.64 4.26
C ASN A 198 -5.80 -13.95 2.95
N PRO A 199 -5.50 -14.56 1.78
CA PRO A 199 -5.77 -13.97 0.46
C PRO A 199 -7.22 -13.56 0.23
N TYR A 200 -8.17 -14.28 0.83
CA TYR A 200 -9.61 -14.06 0.63
C TYR A 200 -10.27 -13.35 1.81
N GLY A 201 -9.49 -12.87 2.78
CA GLY A 201 -10.00 -12.28 4.03
C GLY A 201 -10.55 -10.86 3.91
N PHE A 202 -10.24 -10.18 2.81
CA PHE A 202 -10.65 -8.80 2.53
C PHE A 202 -11.51 -8.71 1.26
N PRO A 203 -12.68 -9.38 1.21
CA PRO A 203 -13.59 -9.24 0.08
C PRO A 203 -14.12 -7.80 0.03
N ALA A 204 -14.20 -7.24 -1.16
CA ALA A 204 -14.60 -5.86 -1.41
C ALA A 204 -15.64 -5.79 -2.53
N SER A 205 -16.49 -4.76 -2.45
CA SER A 205 -17.58 -4.51 -3.40
C SER A 205 -17.41 -3.15 -4.07
N GLN A 206 -17.85 -3.03 -5.31
CA GLN A 206 -18.00 -1.74 -5.95
C GLN A 206 -19.24 -1.03 -5.39
N CYS A 207 -19.12 0.29 -5.21
CA CYS A 207 -20.30 1.12 -5.07
C CYS A 207 -20.06 2.51 -5.68
N PRO A 208 -20.47 2.72 -6.94
CA PRO A 208 -20.20 3.98 -7.66
C PRO A 208 -20.79 5.22 -7.00
N LYS A 209 -21.94 5.08 -6.31
CA LYS A 209 -22.65 6.17 -5.63
C LYS A 209 -22.16 6.43 -4.20
N TRP A 210 -21.32 5.56 -3.65
CA TRP A 210 -20.89 5.66 -2.26
C TRP A 210 -19.91 6.83 -2.08
N ARG A 211 -20.16 7.64 -1.04
CA ARG A 211 -19.23 8.65 -0.55
C ARG A 211 -19.27 8.65 0.98
N PRO A 212 -18.18 9.06 1.67
CA PRO A 212 -18.22 9.25 3.11
C PRO A 212 -19.37 10.18 3.51
N GLY A 213 -20.22 9.74 4.45
CA GLY A 213 -21.36 10.51 4.94
C GLY A 213 -22.60 10.56 4.03
N ILE A 214 -22.56 9.94 2.84
CA ILE A 214 -23.72 9.85 1.94
C ILE A 214 -24.27 8.42 1.97
N LEU A 215 -25.55 8.28 2.33
CA LEU A 215 -26.28 7.02 2.20
C LEU A 215 -26.42 6.69 0.72
N ALA A 216 -25.82 5.58 0.30
CA ALA A 216 -25.96 5.03 -1.04
C ALA A 216 -26.53 3.61 -0.94
N ASN A 217 -27.53 3.32 -1.76
CA ASN A 217 -28.04 1.97 -1.93
C ASN A 217 -27.03 1.15 -2.73
N CYS A 218 -26.11 0.49 -2.02
CA CYS A 218 -25.08 -0.39 -2.56
C CYS A 218 -25.47 -1.85 -2.31
N VAL A 219 -25.16 -2.74 -3.26
CA VAL A 219 -25.23 -4.19 -3.05
C VAL A 219 -23.85 -4.67 -2.63
N TRP A 220 -23.73 -5.19 -1.40
CA TRP A 220 -22.47 -5.66 -0.84
C TRP A 220 -22.28 -7.14 -1.15
N LYS A 221 -21.52 -7.44 -2.19
CA LYS A 221 -21.14 -8.81 -2.60
C LYS A 221 -19.64 -8.88 -2.91
N PRO A 222 -18.98 -10.03 -2.76
CA PRO A 222 -17.53 -10.14 -2.96
C PRO A 222 -17.20 -10.07 -4.45
N GLU A 223 -16.81 -8.89 -4.94
CA GLU A 223 -16.48 -8.65 -6.36
C GLU A 223 -14.98 -8.62 -6.62
N ALA A 224 -14.21 -8.22 -5.61
CA ALA A 224 -12.75 -8.25 -5.62
C ALA A 224 -12.20 -8.61 -4.24
N TYR A 225 -10.92 -8.91 -4.17
CA TYR A 225 -10.19 -9.13 -2.91
C TYR A 225 -9.07 -8.11 -2.80
N MET A 226 -9.07 -7.35 -1.70
CA MET A 226 -8.04 -6.35 -1.43
C MET A 226 -6.72 -7.01 -1.04
N GLY A 227 -5.61 -6.44 -1.52
CA GLY A 227 -4.26 -6.83 -1.13
C GLY A 227 -3.69 -7.94 -1.99
N TYR A 228 -3.08 -8.97 -1.38
CA TYR A 228 -2.32 -10.00 -2.10
C TYR A 228 -3.10 -10.62 -3.27
N ALA A 229 -4.37 -10.97 -3.07
CA ALA A 229 -5.24 -11.60 -4.07
C ALA A 229 -5.88 -10.64 -5.09
N ALA A 230 -5.49 -9.36 -5.13
CA ALA A 230 -6.01 -8.43 -6.13
C ALA A 230 -5.66 -8.93 -7.54
N ASP A 231 -6.69 -9.18 -8.34
CA ASP A 231 -6.62 -9.71 -9.70
C ASP A 231 -6.43 -8.56 -10.69
N THR A 232 -5.61 -8.79 -11.71
CA THR A 232 -5.28 -7.80 -12.75
C THR A 232 -6.46 -7.43 -13.63
N LYS A 233 -7.60 -8.12 -13.55
CA LYS A 233 -8.86 -7.79 -14.24
C LYS A 233 -9.69 -6.73 -13.53
N TYR A 234 -9.48 -6.51 -12.22
CA TYR A 234 -10.30 -5.58 -11.45
C TYR A 234 -10.04 -4.14 -11.87
N ARG A 235 -11.10 -3.35 -12.03
CA ARG A 235 -11.01 -1.92 -12.37
C ARG A 235 -11.92 -1.09 -11.48
N GLY A 236 -11.45 0.11 -11.13
CA GLY A 236 -12.24 1.10 -10.39
C GLY A 236 -12.17 0.95 -8.87
N LYS A 237 -13.17 1.54 -8.18
CA LYS A 237 -13.18 1.70 -6.73
C LYS A 237 -13.92 0.57 -6.03
N PHE A 238 -13.30 0.03 -4.98
CA PHE A 238 -13.85 -1.03 -4.15
C PHE A 238 -13.83 -0.62 -2.67
N TYR A 239 -14.86 -1.03 -1.95
CA TYR A 239 -15.10 -0.68 -0.55
C TYR A 239 -15.33 -1.94 0.27
N LEU A 240 -14.91 -1.90 1.54
CA LEU A 240 -15.00 -3.00 2.49
C LEU A 240 -14.88 -2.48 3.91
N SER A 241 -15.37 -3.22 4.91
CA SER A 241 -15.09 -2.97 6.33
C SER A 241 -13.99 -3.89 6.87
N THR A 242 -13.30 -3.44 7.91
CA THR A 242 -12.31 -4.25 8.65
C THR A 242 -12.55 -4.17 10.16
N ASN A 243 -12.00 -5.13 10.90
CA ASN A 243 -11.99 -5.09 12.36
C ASN A 243 -11.07 -3.99 12.90
N SER A 244 -11.26 -3.60 14.17
CA SER A 244 -10.41 -2.60 14.84
C SER A 244 -9.06 -3.14 15.32
N ARG A 245 -8.89 -4.47 15.38
CA ARG A 245 -7.68 -5.17 15.80
C ARG A 245 -7.45 -6.39 14.90
N SER A 246 -6.21 -6.87 14.84
CA SER A 246 -5.89 -8.08 14.08
C SER A 246 -6.55 -9.30 14.76
N PRO A 247 -7.11 -10.26 13.99
CA PRO A 247 -7.24 -10.24 12.52
C PRO A 247 -8.20 -9.14 12.03
N TYR A 248 -7.72 -8.28 11.13
CA TYR A 248 -8.47 -7.20 10.51
C TYR A 248 -9.46 -7.70 9.47
N ALA A 249 -9.12 -8.80 8.79
CA ALA A 249 -9.97 -9.51 7.86
C ALA A 249 -11.28 -9.92 8.54
N MET A 250 -12.40 -9.61 7.87
CA MET A 250 -13.73 -10.03 8.32
C MET A 250 -14.22 -11.30 7.61
N ASN A 251 -13.53 -11.73 6.53
CA ASN A 251 -13.91 -12.88 5.69
C ASN A 251 -15.33 -12.80 5.07
N LEU A 252 -15.96 -11.63 5.11
CA LEU A 252 -17.31 -11.39 4.59
C LEU A 252 -17.42 -9.97 4.07
N THR A 253 -18.20 -9.79 3.01
CA THR A 253 -18.48 -8.46 2.47
C THR A 253 -19.50 -7.78 3.35
N SER A 254 -19.05 -6.76 4.07
CA SER A 254 -19.93 -5.83 4.75
C SER A 254 -19.33 -4.44 4.65
N HIS A 255 -20.21 -3.45 4.50
CA HIS A 255 -19.85 -2.06 4.73
C HIS A 255 -20.80 -1.52 5.78
N LYS A 256 -20.36 -1.50 7.05
CA LYS A 256 -21.15 -0.86 8.11
C LYS A 256 -21.06 0.64 7.90
N LEU A 257 -22.14 1.24 7.41
CA LEU A 257 -22.36 2.68 7.56
C LEU A 257 -22.33 2.96 9.07
N GLY A 258 -21.34 3.73 9.52
CA GLY A 258 -21.31 4.18 10.91
C GLY A 258 -22.63 4.88 11.24
N LYS A 259 -23.24 4.51 12.36
CA LYS A 259 -24.28 5.33 12.99
C LYS A 259 -23.71 6.69 13.35
#